data_AF-A0A4R6S5M1-F1
#
_entry.id   AF-A0A4R6S5M1-F1
#
_cell.length_a   1.000
_cell.length_b   1.000
_cell.length_c   1.000
_cell.angle_alpha   90.00
_cell.angle_beta   90.00
_cell.angle_gamma   90.00
#
_symmetry.space_group_name_H-M   'P 1'
#
loop_
_entity.id
_entity.type
_entity.pdbx_description
1 polymer ?
#
loop_
_entity_poly.entity_id
_entity_poly.type
_entity_poly.pdbx_seq_one_letter_code
_entity_poly.pdbx_strand_id
1 'polypeptide(L)' 'MGFAYPKEERAGLIAAEPNKFQLPARSDLRYNWVRAELAELDPDELEELITEAWRMCVPKRVAAAYFDENG' A
#
# COMPACT_ATOMS: atom_id res chain seq x y z
N MET A 1 -7.82 4.66 5.04
CA MET A 1 -6.94 3.60 5.59
C MET A 1 -5.47 3.97 5.38
N GLY A 2 -4.53 3.44 6.17
CA GLY A 2 -3.09 3.57 5.87
C GLY A 2 -2.49 2.21 5.50
N PHE A 3 -1.60 2.17 4.51
CA PHE A 3 -0.94 0.94 4.07
C PHE A 3 0.54 1.17 3.78
N ALA A 4 1.35 0.11 3.89
CA ALA A 4 2.79 0.18 3.68
C ALA A 4 3.09 0.47 2.20
N TYR A 5 3.99 1.43 1.96
CA TYR A 5 4.38 1.84 0.61
C TYR A 5 5.75 2.54 0.61
N PRO A 6 6.61 2.35 -0.41
CA PRO A 6 7.92 3.00 -0.48
C PRO A 6 7.81 4.52 -0.51
N LYS A 7 8.58 5.23 0.33
CA LYS A 7 8.49 6.70 0.43
C LYS A 7 8.75 7.42 -0.89
N GLU A 8 9.74 6.95 -1.63
CA GLU A 8 10.21 7.55 -2.88
C GLU A 8 9.15 7.45 -3.98
N GLU A 9 8.27 6.46 -3.90
CA GLU A 9 7.26 6.17 -4.93
C GLU A 9 5.92 6.87 -4.63
N ARG A 10 5.68 7.31 -3.38
CA ARG A 10 4.38 7.91 -2.95
C ARG A 10 3.94 9.07 -3.84
N ALA A 11 4.88 9.91 -4.27
CA ALA A 11 4.56 11.07 -5.10
C ALA A 11 3.96 10.64 -6.45
N GLY A 12 4.48 9.57 -7.04
CA GLY A 12 3.96 8.99 -8.29
C GLY A 12 2.57 8.41 -8.11
N LEU A 13 2.37 7.60 -7.06
CA LEU A 13 1.06 7.00 -6.74
C LEU A 13 -0.02 8.06 -6.55
N ILE A 14 0.26 9.11 -5.76
CA ILE A 14 -0.68 10.19 -5.49
C ILE A 14 -0.95 11.01 -6.75
N ALA A 15 0.05 11.24 -7.60
CA ALA A 15 -0.15 11.97 -8.85
C ALA A 15 -1.01 11.19 -9.86
N ALA A 16 -0.92 9.85 -9.85
CA ALA A 16 -1.74 8.99 -10.70
C ALA A 16 -3.20 8.98 -10.25
N GLU A 17 -3.46 8.85 -8.95
CA GLU A 17 -4.80 8.67 -8.38
C GLU A 17 -5.01 9.58 -7.15
N PRO A 18 -5.09 10.92 -7.34
CA PRO A 18 -5.11 11.89 -6.23
C PRO A 18 -6.39 11.86 -5.39
N ASN A 19 -7.48 11.31 -5.94
CA ASN A 19 -8.74 11.12 -5.19
C ASN A 19 -8.64 9.92 -4.25
N LYS A 20 -7.87 8.90 -4.63
CA LYS A 20 -7.71 7.67 -3.86
C LYS A 20 -6.61 7.80 -2.82
N PHE A 21 -5.48 8.45 -3.14
CA PHE A 21 -4.30 8.42 -2.28
C PHE A 21 -3.86 9.80 -1.79
N GLN A 22 -3.42 9.86 -0.53
CA GLN A 22 -2.90 11.08 0.08
C GLN A 22 -1.65 10.82 0.92
N LEU A 23 -0.83 11.86 1.06
CA LEU A 23 0.29 11.83 2.01
C LEU A 23 -0.21 11.61 3.44
N PRO A 24 0.55 10.87 4.27
CA PRO A 24 0.26 10.80 5.70
C PRO A 24 0.50 12.16 6.37
N ALA A 25 0.11 12.28 7.63
CA ALA A 25 0.37 13.49 8.40
C ALA A 25 1.88 13.83 8.42
N ARG A 26 2.22 15.12 8.55
CA ARG A 26 3.61 15.60 8.46
C ARG A 26 4.56 14.89 9.44
N SER A 27 4.08 14.54 10.63
CA SER A 27 4.83 13.77 11.64
C SER A 27 5.26 12.38 11.14
N ASP A 28 4.51 11.81 10.20
CA ASP A 28 4.61 10.41 9.80
C ASP A 28 5.25 10.24 8.42
N LEU A 29 5.66 11.33 7.78
CA LEU A 29 6.38 11.32 6.49
C LEU A 29 7.69 10.52 6.55
N ARG A 30 8.25 10.34 7.77
CA ARG A 30 9.43 9.51 8.04
C ARG A 30 9.17 8.00 7.99
N TYR A 31 7.96 7.54 7.75
CA TYR A 31 7.62 6.11 7.63
C TYR A 31 7.26 5.72 6.19
N ASN A 32 7.36 4.43 5.89
CA ASN A 32 7.06 3.84 4.58
C ASN A 32 5.57 3.48 4.48
N TRP A 33 4.71 4.50 4.42
CA TRP A 33 3.26 4.32 4.31
C TRP A 33 2.60 5.52 3.64
N VAL A 34 1.39 5.29 3.12
CA VAL A 34 0.52 6.28 2.47
C VAL A 34 -0.92 6.06 2.93
N ARG A 35 -1.80 7.05 2.74
CA ARG A 35 -3.22 6.95 3.05
C ARG A 35 -4.02 6.67 1.79
N ALA A 36 -5.01 5.80 1.89
CA ALA A 36 -6.04 5.56 0.88
C ALA A 36 -7.42 5.98 1.39
N GLU A 37 -8.26 6.52 0.52
CA GLU A 37 -9.70 6.68 0.76
C GLU A 37 -10.41 5.37 0.42
N LEU A 38 -11.02 4.72 1.42
CA LEU A 38 -11.59 3.39 1.25
C LEU A 38 -12.84 3.39 0.37
N ALA A 39 -13.59 4.49 0.36
CA ALA A 39 -14.81 4.60 -0.43
C ALA A 39 -14.55 4.63 -1.95
N GLU A 40 -13.32 4.97 -2.35
CA GLU A 40 -12.91 5.08 -3.76
C GLU A 40 -12.22 3.82 -4.29
N LEU A 41 -12.04 2.80 -3.43
CA LEU A 41 -11.41 1.52 -3.79
C LEU A 41 -12.49 0.45 -3.99
N ASP A 42 -12.36 -0.32 -5.06
CA ASP A 42 -13.11 -1.57 -5.19
C ASP A 42 -12.44 -2.71 -4.38
N PRO A 43 -13.15 -3.82 -4.14
CA PRO A 43 -12.61 -4.92 -3.33
C PRO A 43 -11.33 -5.56 -3.89
N ASP A 44 -11.19 -5.64 -5.21
CA ASP A 44 -10.05 -6.31 -5.85
C ASP A 44 -8.80 -5.42 -5.72
N GLU A 45 -8.95 -4.11 -5.97
CA GLU A 45 -7.90 -3.11 -5.74
C GLU A 45 -7.49 -3.07 -4.26
N LEU A 46 -8.44 -3.15 -3.34
CA LEU A 46 -8.17 -3.17 -1.91
C LEU A 46 -7.37 -4.42 -1.50
N GLU A 47 -7.72 -5.59 -2.04
CA GLU A 47 -7.00 -6.83 -1.78
C GLU A 47 -5.55 -6.76 -2.27
N GLU A 48 -5.32 -6.25 -3.48
CA GLU A 48 -3.99 -6.07 -4.03
C GLU A 48 -3.15 -5.12 -3.15
N LEU A 49 -3.70 -3.96 -2.78
CA LEU A 49 -3.02 -2.98 -1.93
C LEU A 49 -2.65 -3.57 -0.56
N ILE A 50 -3.56 -4.31 0.06
CA ILE A 50 -3.31 -4.94 1.36
C ILE A 50 -2.24 -6.02 1.23
N THR A 51 -2.31 -6.85 0.19
CA THR A 51 -1.40 -7.98 0.03
C THR A 51 0.03 -7.51 -0.28
N GLU A 52 0.19 -6.52 -1.16
CA GLU A 52 1.49 -5.91 -1.44
C GLU A 52 2.05 -5.13 -0.23
N ALA A 53 1.19 -4.41 0.50
CA ALA A 53 1.60 -3.77 1.76
C ALA A 53 2.06 -4.80 2.80
N TRP A 54 1.32 -5.91 2.94
CA TRP A 54 1.66 -6.99 3.86
C TRP A 54 3.00 -7.64 3.51
N ARG A 55 3.28 -7.84 2.21
CA ARG A 55 4.57 -8.34 1.72
C ARG A 55 5.75 -7.50 2.20
N MET A 56 5.58 -6.18 2.37
CA MET A 56 6.63 -5.31 2.92
C MET A 56 6.87 -5.51 4.43
N CYS A 57 5.92 -6.10 5.14
CA CYS A 57 5.94 -6.27 6.59
C CYS A 57 6.36 -7.67 7.05
N VAL A 58 6.40 -8.66 6.15
CA VAL A 58 6.69 -10.06 6.49
C VAL A 58 8.05 -10.53 5.96
N PRO A 59 8.60 -11.62 6.53
CA PRO A 59 9.77 -12.27 5.95
C PRO A 59 9.53 -12.71 4.52
N LYS A 60 10.54 -12.59 3.65
CA LYS A 60 10.45 -12.96 2.22
C LYS A 60 9.90 -14.37 1.98
N ARG A 61 10.25 -15.34 2.83
CA ARG A 61 9.78 -16.73 2.72
C ARG A 61 8.26 -16.88 2.95
N VAL A 62 7.68 -16.02 3.80
CA VAL A 62 6.24 -16.05 4.11
C VAL A 62 5.45 -15.47 2.94
N ALA A 63 5.90 -14.33 2.42
CA ALA A 63 5.33 -13.75 1.21
C ALA A 63 5.44 -14.71 0.02
N ALA A 64 6.61 -15.30 -0.22
CA ALA A 64 6.81 -16.26 -1.31
C ALA A 64 5.81 -17.42 -1.25
N ALA A 65 5.68 -18.07 -0.08
CA ALA A 65 4.72 -19.16 0.09
C ALA A 65 3.26 -18.72 -0.17
N TYR A 66 2.87 -17.53 0.29
CA TYR A 66 1.52 -17.01 0.05
C TYR A 66 1.24 -16.79 -1.45
N PHE A 67 2.15 -16.13 -2.18
CA PHE A 67 1.93 -15.86 -3.60
C PHE A 67 2.09 -17.11 -4.47
N ASP A 68 2.90 -18.10 -4.07
CA ASP A 68 2.99 -19.39 -4.77
C ASP A 68 1.70 -20.21 -4.64
N GLU A 69 0.97 -20.07 -3.53
CA GLU A 69 -0.29 -20.79 -3.26
C GLU A 69 -1.52 -20.09 -3.85
N ASN A 70 -1.46 -18.77 -4.09
CA ASN A 70 -2.61 -17.92 -4.47
C ASN A 70 -2.45 -17.18 -5.81
N GLY A 71 -1.42 -17.48 -6.61
CA GLY A 71 -1.17 -16.91 -7.95
C GLY A 71 -1.44 -17.89 -9.08
#